data_AF-A0A2D2M903-F1
#
_entry.id   AF-A0A2D2M903-F1
#
_cell.length_a   1.000
_cell.length_b   1.000
_cell.length_c   1.000
_cell.angle_alpha   90.00
_cell.angle_beta   90.00
_cell.angle_gamma   90.00
#
_symmetry.space_group_name_H-M   'P 1'
#
loop_
_entity.id
_entity.type
_entity.pdbx_description
1 polymer ?
#
loop_
_entity_poly.entity_id
_entity_poly.type
_entity_poly.pdbx_seq_one_letter_code
_entity_poly.pdbx_strand_id
1 'polypeptide(L)'
;MGVEVALVTALVAGTAMSAYSSVQQGRQAKLTADAQSDQAQIDADNAASAAVVQADRIRKMARIQAGEANAALAASGVEVGAGTAVNINEDIYKNAEEDAAMTIFNGENQRKRGYVDASNISLAGRQAQSSANMQAAGTVLGGAAQGFMGYSNWKASAGSNGKAAGVGGNG
;
A
#
# COMPACT_ATOMS: atom_id res chain seq x y z
N MET A 1 -46.98 -19.51 13.31
CA MET A 1 -46.00 -19.17 14.36
C MET A 1 -44.57 -19.65 14.05
N GLY A 2 -44.34 -20.82 13.43
CA GLY A 2 -42.96 -21.33 13.22
C GLY A 2 -42.14 -20.67 12.10
N VAL A 3 -42.78 -20.18 11.04
CA VAL A 3 -42.08 -19.62 9.86
C VAL A 3 -41.54 -18.20 10.13
N GLU A 4 -42.24 -17.41 10.94
CA GLU A 4 -41.84 -16.03 11.28
C GLU A 4 -40.62 -16.01 12.22
N VAL A 5 -40.55 -16.93 13.19
CA VAL A 5 -39.38 -17.08 14.08
C VAL A 5 -38.16 -17.58 13.31
N ALA A 6 -38.36 -18.46 12.31
CA ALA A 6 -37.29 -18.94 11.43
C ALA A 6 -36.74 -17.82 10.52
N LEU A 7 -37.60 -16.93 10.01
CA LEU A 7 -37.17 -15.79 9.18
C LEU A 7 -36.40 -14.74 9.99
N VAL A 8 -36.84 -14.43 11.21
CA VAL A 8 -36.12 -13.48 12.09
C VAL A 8 -34.77 -14.06 12.53
N THR A 9 -34.70 -15.33 12.90
CA THR A 9 -33.43 -15.97 13.26
C THR A 9 -32.49 -16.15 12.06
N ALA A 10 -33.01 -16.44 10.87
CA ALA A 10 -32.22 -16.47 9.63
C ALA A 10 -31.68 -15.09 9.24
N LEU A 11 -32.46 -14.01 9.42
CA LEU A 11 -32.01 -12.63 9.20
C LEU A 11 -30.90 -12.22 10.19
N VAL A 12 -31.03 -12.57 11.47
CA VAL A 12 -30.00 -12.30 12.49
C VAL A 12 -28.74 -13.14 12.26
N ALA A 13 -28.88 -14.41 11.87
CA ALA A 13 -27.74 -15.27 11.56
C ALA A 13 -27.01 -14.85 10.27
N GLY A 14 -27.75 -14.44 9.23
CA GLY A 14 -27.19 -13.96 7.96
C GLY A 14 -26.48 -12.61 8.09
N THR A 15 -26.97 -11.71 8.95
CA THR A 15 -26.34 -10.41 9.26
C THR A 15 -25.06 -10.57 10.08
N ALA A 16 -25.01 -11.52 11.03
CA ALA A 16 -23.78 -11.85 11.75
C ALA A 16 -22.70 -12.46 10.83
N MET A 17 -23.08 -13.37 9.91
CA MET A 17 -22.13 -13.96 8.96
C MET A 17 -21.59 -12.96 7.93
N SER A 18 -22.43 -12.05 7.44
CA SER A 18 -22.00 -11.00 6.48
C SER A 18 -21.10 -9.93 7.13
N ALA A 19 -21.36 -9.58 8.39
CA ALA A 19 -20.45 -8.73 9.16
C ALA A 19 -19.09 -9.40 9.43
N TYR A 20 -19.07 -10.72 9.69
CA TYR A 20 -17.83 -11.45 9.89
C TYR A 20 -17.00 -11.55 8.60
N SER A 21 -17.64 -11.84 7.45
CA SER A 21 -16.92 -11.96 6.18
C SER A 21 -16.31 -10.63 5.73
N SER A 22 -17.01 -9.51 5.96
CA SER A 22 -16.49 -8.17 5.63
C SER A 22 -15.27 -7.80 6.47
N VAL A 23 -15.28 -8.04 7.78
CA VAL A 23 -14.08 -7.83 8.64
C VAL A 23 -12.89 -8.67 8.19
N GLN A 24 -13.13 -9.94 7.85
CA GLN A 24 -12.08 -10.84 7.34
C GLN A 24 -11.49 -10.33 6.01
N GLN A 25 -12.34 -9.88 5.09
CA GLN A 25 -11.89 -9.28 3.82
C GLN A 25 -11.04 -8.02 4.06
N GLY A 26 -11.42 -7.16 5.01
CA GLY A 26 -10.64 -5.98 5.38
C GLY A 26 -9.26 -6.32 5.96
N ARG A 27 -9.18 -7.35 6.81
CA ARG A 27 -7.90 -7.85 7.35
C ARG A 27 -7.01 -8.42 6.26
N GLN A 28 -7.58 -9.19 5.34
CA GLN A 28 -6.86 -9.74 4.22
C GLN A 28 -6.33 -8.63 3.29
N ALA A 29 -7.15 -7.62 3.00
CA ALA A 29 -6.74 -6.46 2.21
C ALA A 29 -5.56 -5.71 2.85
N LYS A 30 -5.58 -5.54 4.17
CA LYS A 30 -4.45 -4.96 4.90
C LYS A 30 -3.20 -5.82 4.80
N LEU A 31 -3.28 -7.13 5.05
CA LEU A 31 -2.12 -8.02 4.96
C LEU A 31 -1.49 -7.99 3.56
N THR A 32 -2.32 -8.02 2.52
CA THR A 32 -1.85 -7.92 1.14
C THR A 32 -1.21 -6.56 0.86
N ALA A 33 -1.80 -5.46 1.34
CA ALA A 33 -1.23 -4.13 1.20
C ALA A 33 0.09 -3.97 1.95
N ASP A 34 0.19 -4.48 3.19
CA ASP A 34 1.42 -4.44 3.97
C ASP A 34 2.53 -5.23 3.25
N ALA A 35 2.23 -6.42 2.72
CA ALA A 35 3.18 -7.20 1.92
C ALA A 35 3.62 -6.48 0.63
N GLN A 36 2.70 -5.81 -0.07
CA GLN A 36 3.01 -5.00 -1.26
C GLN A 36 3.86 -3.77 -0.91
N SER A 37 3.58 -3.15 0.23
CA SER A 37 4.36 -2.03 0.77
C SER A 37 5.79 -2.47 1.10
N ASP A 38 5.97 -3.61 1.75
CA ASP A 38 7.29 -4.15 2.07
C ASP A 38 8.07 -4.49 0.79
N GLN A 39 7.40 -5.10 -0.20
CA GLN A 39 8.02 -5.37 -1.50
C GLN A 39 8.46 -4.07 -2.18
N ALA A 40 7.62 -3.02 -2.18
CA ALA A 40 7.96 -1.73 -2.76
C ALA A 40 9.16 -1.07 -2.06
N GLN A 41 9.29 -1.20 -0.74
CA GLN A 41 10.46 -0.72 0.01
C GLN A 41 11.73 -1.51 -0.36
N ILE A 42 11.64 -2.84 -0.45
CA ILE A 42 12.76 -3.69 -0.86
C ILE A 42 13.23 -3.33 -2.27
N ASP A 43 12.31 -3.16 -3.22
CA ASP A 43 12.65 -2.78 -4.59
C ASP A 43 13.29 -1.38 -4.65
N ALA A 44 12.79 -0.45 -3.83
CA ALA A 44 13.33 0.90 -3.69
C ALA A 44 14.76 0.89 -3.11
N ASP A 45 15.03 0.07 -2.09
CA ASP A 45 16.35 -0.08 -1.49
C ASP A 45 17.33 -0.80 -2.42
N ASN A 46 16.86 -1.79 -3.18
CA ASN A 46 17.64 -2.47 -4.21
C ASN A 46 18.05 -1.50 -5.32
N ALA A 47 17.14 -0.63 -5.77
CA ALA A 47 17.44 0.39 -6.78
C ALA A 47 18.50 1.39 -6.30
N ALA A 48 18.38 1.88 -5.06
CA ALA A 48 19.40 2.75 -4.47
C ALA A 48 20.75 2.04 -4.33
N SER A 49 20.76 0.79 -3.88
CA SER A 49 21.98 -0.01 -3.75
C SER A 49 22.65 -0.23 -5.11
N ALA A 50 21.86 -0.52 -6.16
CA ALA A 50 22.36 -0.65 -7.52
C ALA A 50 22.99 0.67 -8.03
N ALA A 51 22.40 1.83 -7.68
CA ALA A 51 22.95 3.13 -8.02
C ALA A 51 24.32 3.39 -7.35
N VAL A 52 24.51 2.97 -6.10
CA VAL A 52 25.82 3.04 -5.41
C VAL A 52 26.86 2.18 -6.14
N VAL A 53 26.50 0.94 -6.50
CA VAL A 53 27.39 0.04 -7.25
C VAL A 53 27.75 0.63 -8.63
N GLN A 54 26.80 1.27 -9.29
CA GLN A 54 27.03 1.95 -10.57
C GLN A 54 27.95 3.16 -10.41
N ALA A 55 27.78 3.95 -9.36
CA ALA A 55 28.67 5.07 -9.03
C ALA A 55 30.12 4.59 -8.79
N ASP A 56 30.31 3.47 -8.10
CA ASP A 56 31.64 2.89 -7.91
C ASP A 56 32.25 2.38 -9.23
N ARG A 57 31.41 1.87 -10.14
CA ARG A 57 31.84 1.52 -11.50
C ARG A 57 32.30 2.75 -12.28
N ILE A 58 31.58 3.87 -12.19
CA ILE A 58 31.97 5.15 -12.84
C ILE A 58 33.35 5.60 -12.32
N ARG A 59 33.55 5.63 -11.00
CA ARG A 59 34.85 5.95 -10.39
C ARG A 59 35.97 5.00 -10.86
N LYS A 60 35.67 3.70 -11.03
CA LYS A 60 36.64 2.74 -11.56
C LYS A 60 37.00 3.01 -13.02
N MET A 61 36.01 3.32 -13.87
CA MET A 61 36.22 3.67 -15.27
C MET A 61 37.08 4.93 -15.40
N ALA A 62 36.85 5.93 -14.55
CA ALA A 62 37.64 7.16 -14.53
C ALA A 62 39.13 6.89 -14.25
N ARG A 63 39.44 6.01 -13.29
CA ARG A 63 40.83 5.59 -13.01
C ARG A 63 41.49 4.91 -14.22
N ILE A 64 40.74 4.06 -14.92
CA ILE A 64 41.23 3.39 -16.14
C ILE A 64 41.49 4.43 -17.23
N GLN A 65 40.54 5.33 -17.45
CA GLN A 65 40.63 6.37 -18.48
C GLN A 65 41.77 7.37 -18.22
N ALA A 66 41.98 7.77 -16.96
CA ALA A 66 43.14 8.57 -16.56
C ALA A 66 44.46 7.81 -16.80
N GLY A 67 44.50 6.51 -16.53
CA GLY A 67 45.65 5.65 -16.83
C GLY A 67 45.94 5.56 -18.33
N GLU A 68 44.92 5.38 -19.16
CA GLU A 68 45.01 5.36 -20.62
C GLU A 68 45.44 6.72 -21.18
N ALA A 69 44.88 7.83 -20.67
CA ALA A 69 45.28 9.18 -21.05
C ALA A 69 46.76 9.43 -20.73
N ASN A 70 47.21 9.08 -19.52
CA ASN A 70 48.62 9.19 -19.15
C ASN A 70 49.54 8.32 -20.03
N ALA A 71 49.13 7.09 -20.34
CA ALA A 71 49.90 6.19 -21.20
C ALA A 71 49.98 6.70 -22.65
N ALA A 72 48.88 7.23 -23.19
CA ALA A 72 48.83 7.82 -24.53
C ALA A 72 49.69 9.10 -24.62
N LEU A 73 49.64 9.95 -23.60
CA LEU A 73 50.49 11.14 -23.49
C LEU A 73 51.97 10.74 -23.45
N ALA A 74 52.34 9.75 -22.63
CA ALA A 74 53.71 9.23 -22.58
C ALA A 74 54.17 8.61 -23.91
N ALA A 75 53.30 7.87 -24.60
CA ALA A 75 53.61 7.24 -25.90
C ALA A 75 53.73 8.25 -27.04
N SER A 76 53.04 9.39 -26.97
CA SER A 76 53.06 10.43 -28.00
C SER A 76 54.39 11.20 -28.08
N GLY A 77 55.26 11.07 -27.07
CA GLY A 77 56.55 11.77 -27.01
C GLY A 77 56.44 13.29 -26.95
N VAL A 78 55.21 13.83 -26.86
CA VAL A 78 54.96 15.26 -26.74
C VAL A 78 55.26 15.64 -25.30
N GLU A 79 56.08 16.68 -25.12
CA GLU A 79 56.18 17.45 -23.87
C GLU A 79 54.84 18.16 -23.63
N VAL A 80 53.77 17.40 -23.40
CA VAL A 80 52.55 17.89 -22.77
C VAL A 80 52.98 18.24 -21.36
N GLY A 81 53.50 19.47 -21.21
CA GLY A 81 54.02 19.98 -19.95
C GLY A 81 53.08 19.61 -18.81
N ALA A 82 53.64 19.26 -17.65
CA ALA A 82 52.94 18.62 -16.54
C ALA A 82 51.52 19.18 -16.26
N GLY A 83 51.27 20.47 -16.52
CA GLY A 83 49.95 21.09 -16.46
C GLY A 83 48.86 20.48 -17.35
N THR A 84 49.12 20.11 -18.62
CA THR A 84 48.07 19.61 -19.53
C THR A 84 47.62 18.19 -19.17
N ALA A 85 48.57 17.33 -18.80
CA ALA A 85 48.26 15.98 -18.34
C ALA A 85 47.52 15.97 -16.99
N VAL A 86 47.91 16.88 -16.07
CA VAL A 86 47.23 17.05 -14.78
C VAL A 86 45.81 17.56 -14.98
N ASN A 87 45.60 18.57 -15.83
CA ASN A 87 44.26 19.12 -16.11
C ASN A 87 43.32 18.06 -16.72
N ILE A 88 43.80 17.23 -17.67
CA ILE A 88 42.98 16.17 -18.29
C ILE A 88 42.55 15.14 -17.24
N ASN A 89 43.46 14.70 -16.37
CA ASN A 89 43.12 13.75 -15.32
C ASN A 89 42.16 14.36 -14.31
N GLU A 90 42.36 15.63 -13.92
CA GLU A 90 41.48 16.35 -13.01
C GLU A 90 40.06 16.48 -13.59
N ASP A 91 39.93 16.80 -14.87
CA ASP A 91 38.64 16.83 -15.57
C ASP A 91 37.98 15.45 -15.63
N ILE A 92 38.74 14.37 -15.92
CA ILE A 92 38.23 12.99 -15.91
C ILE A 92 37.66 12.63 -14.53
N TYR A 93 38.42 12.90 -13.46
CA TYR A 93 37.98 12.58 -12.11
C TYR A 93 36.78 13.41 -11.68
N LYS A 94 36.80 14.72 -11.97
CA LYS A 94 35.70 15.63 -11.64
C LYS A 94 34.40 15.23 -12.32
N ASN A 95 34.44 14.96 -13.62
CA ASN A 95 33.25 14.53 -14.37
C ASN A 95 32.72 13.19 -13.84
N ALA A 96 33.62 12.25 -13.54
CA ALA A 96 33.22 10.95 -12.99
C ALA A 96 32.64 11.06 -11.57
N GLU A 97 33.14 11.98 -10.74
CA GLU A 97 32.57 12.25 -9.42
C GLU A 97 31.20 12.93 -9.51
N GLU A 98 31.02 13.85 -10.45
CA GLU A 98 29.73 14.47 -10.74
C GLU A 98 28.70 13.43 -11.21
N ASP A 99 29.08 12.58 -12.17
CA ASP A 99 28.23 11.49 -12.66
C ASP A 99 27.90 10.48 -11.56
N ALA A 100 28.88 10.11 -10.73
CA ALA A 100 28.68 9.20 -9.60
C ALA A 100 27.74 9.82 -8.55
N ALA A 101 27.92 11.09 -8.22
CA ALA A 101 27.07 11.80 -7.27
C ALA A 101 25.63 11.93 -7.79
N MET A 102 25.46 12.28 -9.07
CA MET A 102 24.15 12.34 -9.72
C MET A 102 23.48 10.96 -9.78
N THR A 103 24.26 9.91 -10.02
CA THR A 103 23.75 8.52 -10.02
C THR A 103 23.21 8.14 -8.64
N ILE A 104 23.98 8.38 -7.57
CA ILE A 104 23.54 8.10 -6.20
C ILE A 104 22.32 8.96 -5.84
N PHE A 105 22.36 10.25 -6.16
CA PHE A 105 21.26 11.18 -5.87
C PHE A 105 19.95 10.75 -6.55
N ASN A 106 20.02 10.34 -7.81
CA ASN A 106 18.86 9.80 -8.52
C ASN A 106 18.35 8.50 -7.90
N GLY A 107 19.26 7.59 -7.52
CA GLY A 107 18.91 6.36 -6.79
C GLY A 107 18.24 6.64 -5.44
N GLU A 108 18.74 7.60 -4.67
CA GLU A 108 18.13 8.01 -3.39
C GLU A 108 16.75 8.66 -3.59
N ASN A 109 16.59 9.48 -4.62
CA ASN A 109 15.30 10.07 -4.95
C ASN A 109 14.29 8.99 -5.37
N GLN A 110 14.72 8.00 -6.15
CA GLN A 110 13.87 6.86 -6.50
C GLN A 110 13.49 6.06 -5.25
N ARG A 111 14.42 5.86 -4.32
CA ARG A 111 14.14 5.23 -3.03
C ARG A 111 13.08 6.00 -2.24
N LYS A 112 13.25 7.32 -2.09
CA LYS A 112 12.27 8.17 -1.39
C LYS A 112 10.88 8.06 -1.99
N ARG A 113 10.77 8.03 -3.33
CA ARG A 113 9.49 7.82 -4.02
C ARG A 113 8.88 6.46 -3.71
N GLY A 114 9.67 5.39 -3.79
CA GLY A 114 9.21 4.05 -3.43
C GLY A 114 8.73 3.92 -1.98
N TYR A 115 9.37 4.61 -1.04
CA TYR A 115 8.92 4.67 0.37
C TYR A 115 7.60 5.44 0.53
N VAL A 116 7.40 6.52 -0.23
CA VAL A 116 6.12 7.24 -0.27
C VAL A 116 5.02 6.33 -0.84
N ASP A 117 5.30 5.60 -1.91
CA ASP A 117 4.36 4.65 -2.51
C ASP A 117 4.01 3.51 -1.53
N ALA A 118 5.00 2.94 -0.86
CA ALA A 118 4.80 1.94 0.19
C ALA A 118 3.93 2.46 1.35
N SER A 119 4.20 3.69 1.81
CA SER A 119 3.36 4.36 2.81
C SER A 119 1.93 4.55 2.32
N ASN A 120 1.72 4.87 1.04
CA ASN A 120 0.39 5.02 0.46
C ASN A 120 -0.34 3.68 0.35
N ILE A 121 0.35 2.61 -0.04
CA ILE A 121 -0.20 1.25 -0.13
C ILE A 121 -0.64 0.78 1.25
N SER A 122 0.24 0.86 2.26
CA SER A 122 -0.10 0.46 3.63
C SER A 122 -1.24 1.31 4.22
N LEU A 123 -1.28 2.62 3.92
CA LEU A 123 -2.38 3.49 4.30
C LEU A 123 -3.70 3.06 3.64
N ALA A 124 -3.70 2.76 2.34
CA ALA A 124 -4.88 2.27 1.63
C ALA A 124 -5.39 0.94 2.23
N GLY A 125 -4.48 0.04 2.62
CA GLY A 125 -4.83 -1.20 3.33
C GLY A 125 -5.49 -0.95 4.68
N ARG A 126 -4.95 -0.01 5.48
CA ARG A 126 -5.56 0.41 6.76
C ARG A 126 -6.93 1.06 6.54
N GLN A 127 -7.07 1.88 5.51
CA GLN A 127 -8.35 2.49 5.13
C GLN A 127 -9.38 1.42 4.76
N ALA A 128 -8.98 0.41 3.98
CA ALA A 128 -9.83 -0.72 3.59
C ALA A 128 -10.26 -1.57 4.79
N GLN A 129 -9.34 -1.82 5.74
CA GLN A 129 -9.68 -2.50 6.98
C GLN A 129 -10.69 -1.68 7.82
N SER A 130 -10.45 -0.38 7.94
CA SER A 130 -11.33 0.53 8.68
C SER A 130 -12.73 0.59 8.04
N SER A 131 -12.81 0.74 6.72
CA SER A 131 -14.08 0.77 5.99
C SER A 131 -14.84 -0.55 6.06
N ALA A 132 -14.14 -1.68 5.99
CA ALA A 132 -14.72 -3.00 6.19
C ALA A 132 -15.28 -3.18 7.60
N ASN A 133 -14.56 -2.73 8.63
CA ASN A 133 -15.05 -2.75 10.01
C ASN A 133 -16.27 -1.85 10.20
N MET A 134 -16.29 -0.67 9.58
CA MET A 134 -17.45 0.23 9.61
C MET A 134 -18.66 -0.36 8.88
N GLN A 135 -18.46 -0.99 7.73
CA GLN A 135 -19.53 -1.69 7.01
C GLN A 135 -20.08 -2.87 7.80
N ALA A 136 -19.20 -3.64 8.45
CA ALA A 136 -19.61 -4.72 9.34
C ALA A 136 -20.44 -4.19 10.52
N ALA A 137 -19.98 -3.11 11.17
CA ALA A 137 -20.74 -2.46 12.24
C ALA A 137 -22.10 -1.93 11.76
N GLY A 138 -22.15 -1.29 10.59
CA GLY A 138 -23.39 -0.82 9.97
C GLY A 138 -24.33 -1.97 9.59
N THR A 139 -23.80 -3.10 9.15
CA THR A 139 -24.58 -4.32 8.84
C THR A 139 -25.19 -4.92 10.09
N VAL A 140 -24.42 -4.98 11.20
CA VAL A 140 -24.93 -5.44 12.50
C VAL A 140 -26.01 -4.48 13.03
N LEU A 141 -25.76 -3.17 12.99
CA LEU A 141 -26.73 -2.15 13.43
C LEU A 141 -28.00 -2.15 12.59
N GLY A 142 -27.88 -2.22 11.26
CA GLY A 142 -29.00 -2.28 10.33
C GLY A 142 -29.80 -3.58 10.47
N GLY A 143 -29.12 -4.71 10.63
CA GLY A 143 -29.74 -6.00 10.92
C GLY A 143 -30.49 -5.99 12.25
N ALA A 144 -29.92 -5.41 13.30
CA ALA A 144 -30.57 -5.24 14.59
C ALA A 144 -31.79 -4.30 14.52
N ALA A 145 -31.67 -3.18 13.80
CA ALA A 145 -32.77 -2.23 13.60
C ALA A 145 -33.92 -2.84 12.79
N GLN A 146 -33.62 -3.61 11.73
CA GLN A 146 -34.61 -4.35 10.95
C GLN A 146 -35.28 -5.45 11.78
N GLY A 147 -34.51 -6.19 12.58
CA GLY A 147 -35.05 -7.19 13.51
C GLY A 147 -35.97 -6.56 14.56
N PHE A 148 -35.58 -5.42 15.13
CA PHE A 148 -36.40 -4.68 16.09
C PHE A 148 -37.67 -4.10 15.45
N MET A 149 -37.59 -3.51 14.25
CA MET A 149 -38.76 -3.04 13.49
C MET A 149 -39.70 -4.19 13.13
N GLY A 150 -39.17 -5.33 12.67
CA GLY A 150 -39.95 -6.52 12.39
C GLY A 150 -40.67 -7.04 13.64
N TYR A 151 -39.97 -7.10 14.77
CA TYR A 151 -40.55 -7.48 16.06
C TYR A 151 -41.62 -6.49 16.55
N SER A 152 -41.36 -5.18 16.44
CA SER A 152 -42.30 -4.10 16.73
C SER A 152 -43.58 -4.24 15.90
N ASN A 153 -43.45 -4.41 14.59
CA ASN A 153 -44.56 -4.53 13.66
C ASN A 153 -45.37 -5.82 13.93
N TRP A 154 -44.69 -6.93 14.23
CA TRP A 154 -45.34 -8.17 14.64
C TRP A 154 -46.09 -8.03 15.96
N LYS A 155 -45.50 -7.37 16.97
CA LYS A 155 -46.16 -7.13 18.26
C LYS A 155 -47.36 -6.18 18.11
N ALA A 156 -47.25 -5.17 17.26
CA ALA A 156 -48.34 -4.24 16.94
C ALA A 156 -49.49 -4.95 16.20
N SER A 157 -49.18 -5.83 15.23
CA SER A 157 -50.21 -6.62 14.54
C SER A 157 -50.84 -7.67 15.47
N ALA A 158 -50.07 -8.30 16.35
CA ALA A 158 -50.57 -9.24 17.36
C ALA A 158 -51.48 -8.57 18.40
N GLY A 159 -51.16 -7.34 18.81
CA GLY A 159 -52.01 -6.54 19.70
C GLY A 159 -53.30 -6.04 19.06
N SER A 160 -53.31 -5.89 17.73
CA SER A 160 -54.49 -5.49 16.94
C SER A 160 -55.43 -6.68 16.68
N ASN A 161 -54.87 -7.86 16.42
CA ASN A 161 -55.63 -9.10 16.23
C ASN A 161 -56.28 -9.61 17.53
N GLY A 162 -55.76 -9.24 18.70
CA GLY A 162 -56.37 -9.56 20.00
C GLY A 162 -57.61 -8.73 20.36
N LYS A 163 -57.91 -7.65 19.62
CA LYS A 163 -59.10 -6.81 19.83
C LYS A 163 -60.25 -7.09 18.86
N ALA A 164 -60.06 -7.96 17.87
CA ALA A 164 -61.09 -8.37 16.92
C ALA A 164 -61.87 -9.64 17.33
N ALA A 165 -61.56 -10.25 18.47
CA ALA A 165 -62.18 -11.48 18.95
C ALA A 165 -63.08 -11.29 20.20
N GLY A 166 -63.65 -10.10 20.39
CA GLY A 166 -64.55 -9.83 21.51
C GLY A 166 -65.62 -8.81 21.17
N VAL A 167 -66.88 -9.23 21.34
CA VAL A 167 -68.13 -8.45 21.31
C VAL A 167 -68.83 -8.35 19.96
N GLY A 168 -69.85 -9.20 19.80
CA GLY A 168 -70.86 -9.14 18.76
C GLY A 168 -71.87 -10.28 18.85
N GLY A 169 -72.28 -10.64 20.07
CA GLY A 169 -73.39 -11.56 20.30
C GLY A 169 -74.71 -10.81 20.43
N ASN A 170 -75.75 -11.42 19.85
CA ASN A 170 -77.19 -11.28 20.06
C ASN A 170 -77.93 -10.07 19.46
N GLY A 171 -78.95 -10.38 18.65
CA GLY A 171 -79.93 -9.46 18.08
C GLY A 171 -80.51 -10.00 16.78
#